data_AF-A0A7S3D4M3-F1
#
_entry.id   AF-A0A7S3D4M3-F1
#
_cell.length_a   1.000
_cell.length_b   1.000
_cell.length_c   1.000
_cell.angle_alpha   90.00
_cell.angle_beta   90.00
_cell.angle_gamma   90.00
#
_symmetry.space_group_name_H-M   'P 1'
#
loop_
_entity.id
_entity.type
_entity.pdbx_description
1 polymer ?
#
loop_
_entity_poly.entity_id
_entity_poly.type
_entity_poly.pdbx_seq_one_letter_code
_entity_poly.pdbx_strand_id
1 'polypeptide(L)'
;MSEGSKLSVQFTTGRKSKNCPFLVTFPSCAPKPEQLDPDNEDRVKFTPFAVNGCPSLLIAKTRRVGFAGIVQKTPTKFIVATFDKTKKVCSLLSEADTLPFQPFTKASNHGPNEALSNVDSSLQARMDLTDTFGTKKKQKEQRQAMANRVSGKMVAGLNELEEGLESATSHSTLSELPQGSTLLPHHNVNALTQSEAYPLAGVFGECLDSFEEEVVKSWRKTAKKPSELKKIDENKFGSYFVHNLEKTRLDGKAEQKNQIRLLLLYSALLQFNRLPSVIKKKREEIAEELEIPVNLVKELCFRFSSKEPGSRFLIRSKNEKTKLIFHLLVVALHIDGFRLFVDQIARDLRLPAVKYGIIR
;
A
#
# COMPACT_ATOMS: atom_id res chain seq x y z
N MET A 1 -42.65 -48.54 -42.78
CA MET A 1 -41.33 -47.89 -42.91
C MET A 1 -41.55 -46.40 -42.68
N SER A 2 -41.27 -45.87 -41.49
CA SER A 2 -41.46 -44.45 -41.20
C SER A 2 -40.25 -43.65 -41.65
N GLU A 3 -40.46 -42.72 -42.58
CA GLU A 3 -39.44 -41.79 -43.06
C GLU A 3 -38.77 -41.07 -41.89
N GLY A 4 -37.44 -41.21 -41.82
CA GLY A 4 -36.60 -40.55 -40.82
C GLY A 4 -36.70 -39.04 -40.98
N SER A 5 -37.52 -38.40 -40.15
CA SER A 5 -37.67 -36.95 -40.17
C SER A 5 -36.34 -36.27 -39.84
N LYS A 6 -35.72 -35.63 -40.84
CA LYS A 6 -34.50 -34.84 -40.69
C LYS A 6 -34.75 -33.67 -39.75
N LEU A 7 -34.10 -33.70 -38.59
CA LEU A 7 -34.04 -32.58 -37.65
C LEU A 7 -33.02 -31.58 -38.19
N SER A 8 -33.39 -30.29 -38.30
CA SER A 8 -32.46 -29.23 -38.72
C SER A 8 -32.09 -28.37 -37.51
N VAL A 9 -30.80 -28.18 -37.30
CA VAL A 9 -30.26 -27.34 -36.21
C VAL A 9 -29.78 -26.04 -36.82
N GLN A 10 -30.33 -24.92 -36.37
CA GLN A 10 -29.92 -23.59 -36.81
C GLN A 10 -29.12 -22.92 -35.69
N PHE A 11 -27.88 -22.54 -36.00
CA PHE A 11 -27.03 -21.79 -35.10
C PHE A 11 -27.29 -20.30 -35.27
N THR A 12 -27.98 -19.69 -34.32
CA THR A 12 -28.07 -18.23 -34.23
C THR A 12 -26.83 -17.70 -33.49
N THR A 13 -25.70 -17.59 -34.20
CA THR A 13 -24.46 -16.98 -33.69
C THR A 13 -24.61 -15.45 -33.65
N GLY A 14 -25.36 -14.95 -32.67
CA GLY A 14 -25.41 -13.52 -32.38
C GLY A 14 -24.17 -13.07 -31.61
N ARG A 15 -23.34 -12.21 -32.22
CA ARG A 15 -22.38 -11.34 -31.50
C ARG A 15 -23.09 -10.77 -30.28
N LYS A 16 -22.60 -11.05 -29.06
CA LYS A 16 -23.03 -10.51 -27.75
C LYS A 16 -24.17 -9.51 -27.89
N SER A 17 -25.38 -10.00 -28.18
CA SER A 17 -26.53 -9.12 -28.24
C SER A 17 -26.84 -8.74 -26.81
N LYS A 18 -27.52 -7.61 -26.59
CA LYS A 18 -27.92 -7.12 -25.26
C LYS A 18 -28.74 -8.12 -24.43
N ASN A 19 -29.09 -9.29 -24.99
CA ASN A 19 -29.97 -10.31 -24.43
C ASN A 19 -29.24 -11.67 -24.33
N CYS A 20 -28.13 -11.76 -23.60
CA CYS A 20 -27.57 -13.07 -23.22
C CYS A 20 -28.42 -13.68 -22.10
N PRO A 21 -28.82 -14.97 -22.21
CA PRO A 21 -29.59 -15.63 -21.16
C PRO A 21 -28.72 -15.92 -19.92
N PHE A 22 -29.33 -15.86 -18.74
CA PHE A 22 -28.70 -16.22 -17.47
C PHE A 22 -29.29 -17.53 -16.96
N LEU A 23 -28.44 -18.44 -16.47
CA LEU A 23 -28.88 -19.63 -15.75
C LEU A 23 -28.88 -19.33 -14.25
N VAL A 24 -30.08 -19.13 -13.70
CA VAL A 24 -30.27 -18.82 -12.28
C VAL A 24 -30.58 -20.09 -11.49
N THR A 25 -29.86 -20.32 -10.39
CA THR A 25 -30.13 -21.43 -9.47
C THR A 25 -30.55 -20.91 -8.10
N PHE A 26 -31.58 -21.52 -7.50
CA PHE A 26 -32.10 -21.16 -6.18
C PHE A 26 -31.84 -22.31 -5.18
N PRO A 27 -30.64 -22.40 -4.60
CA PRO A 27 -30.25 -23.55 -3.78
C PRO A 27 -31.04 -23.69 -2.47
N SER A 28 -31.57 -22.60 -1.93
CA SER A 28 -32.20 -22.60 -0.58
C SER A 28 -33.69 -22.35 -0.59
N CYS A 29 -34.19 -21.51 -1.49
CA CYS A 29 -35.62 -21.19 -1.60
C CYS A 29 -35.90 -20.66 -3.00
N ALA A 30 -36.71 -21.38 -3.78
CA ALA A 30 -37.13 -20.94 -5.10
C ALA A 30 -38.38 -20.05 -5.01
N PRO A 31 -38.53 -19.04 -5.88
CA PRO A 31 -39.77 -18.29 -6.01
C PRO A 31 -40.90 -19.22 -6.43
N LYS A 32 -42.14 -18.92 -5.99
CA LYS A 32 -43.30 -19.72 -6.41
C LYS A 32 -43.52 -19.54 -7.92
N PRO A 33 -44.02 -20.57 -8.64
CA PRO A 33 -44.28 -20.49 -10.07
C PRO A 33 -45.15 -19.30 -10.48
N GLU A 34 -46.17 -18.97 -9.67
CA GLU A 34 -47.05 -17.82 -9.85
C GLU A 34 -46.29 -16.49 -9.87
N GLN A 35 -45.18 -16.38 -9.13
CA GLN A 35 -44.35 -15.17 -9.05
C GLN A 35 -43.40 -15.02 -10.25
N LEU A 36 -43.32 -16.02 -11.12
CA LEU A 36 -42.54 -15.98 -12.37
C LEU A 36 -43.41 -15.60 -13.58
N ASP A 37 -44.73 -15.51 -13.38
CA ASP A 37 -45.67 -15.12 -14.42
C ASP A 37 -45.50 -13.63 -14.78
N PRO A 38 -45.33 -13.27 -16.07
CA PRO A 38 -45.20 -11.88 -16.51
C PRO A 38 -46.41 -11.01 -16.13
N ASP A 39 -47.60 -11.58 -15.99
CA ASP A 39 -48.86 -10.85 -15.74
C ASP A 39 -49.18 -10.68 -14.24
N ASN A 40 -48.35 -11.23 -13.35
CA ASN A 40 -48.53 -11.10 -11.91
C ASN A 40 -47.96 -9.77 -11.36
N GLU A 41 -48.75 -9.04 -10.56
CA GLU A 41 -48.29 -7.81 -9.89
C GLU A 41 -47.16 -8.07 -8.88
N ASP A 42 -47.15 -9.24 -8.24
CA ASP A 42 -46.14 -9.68 -7.28
C ASP A 42 -44.95 -10.41 -7.96
N ARG A 43 -44.81 -10.25 -9.29
CA ARG A 43 -43.74 -10.91 -10.06
C ARG A 43 -42.35 -10.56 -9.58
N VAL A 44 -41.45 -11.53 -9.73
CA VAL A 44 -40.02 -11.35 -9.51
C VAL A 44 -39.47 -10.39 -10.56
N LYS A 45 -39.12 -9.17 -10.13
CA LYS A 45 -38.46 -8.20 -11.01
C LYS A 45 -36.96 -8.44 -11.00
N PHE A 46 -36.42 -8.85 -12.14
CA PHE A 46 -34.98 -9.01 -12.36
C PHE A 46 -34.36 -7.70 -12.84
N THR A 47 -33.42 -7.16 -12.06
CA THR A 47 -32.64 -5.97 -12.41
C THR A 47 -31.18 -6.38 -12.57
N PRO A 48 -30.65 -6.38 -13.82
CA PRO A 48 -29.24 -6.65 -14.06
C PRO A 48 -28.40 -5.41 -13.73
N PHE A 49 -27.25 -5.64 -13.11
CA PHE A 49 -26.20 -4.65 -12.91
C PHE A 49 -24.96 -5.11 -13.69
N ALA A 50 -24.45 -4.22 -14.52
CA ALA A 50 -23.28 -4.49 -15.35
C ALA A 50 -22.11 -3.61 -14.91
N VAL A 51 -20.94 -4.21 -14.77
CA VAL A 51 -19.66 -3.52 -14.61
C VAL A 51 -18.92 -3.67 -15.94
N ASN A 52 -18.53 -2.55 -16.56
CA ASN A 52 -17.84 -2.53 -17.86
C ASN A 52 -18.62 -3.23 -19.00
N GLY A 53 -19.96 -3.13 -19.00
CA GLY A 53 -20.81 -3.73 -20.03
C GLY A 53 -20.96 -5.25 -19.93
N CYS A 54 -20.36 -5.89 -18.93
CA CYS A 54 -20.59 -7.29 -18.59
C CYS A 54 -21.55 -7.37 -17.39
N PRO A 55 -22.69 -8.09 -17.50
CA PRO A 55 -23.60 -8.29 -16.37
C PRO A 55 -22.86 -9.07 -15.28
N SER A 56 -22.68 -8.47 -14.10
CA SER A 56 -21.92 -9.06 -12.99
C SER A 56 -22.82 -9.43 -11.81
N LEU A 57 -23.98 -8.80 -11.67
CA LEU A 57 -24.92 -8.97 -10.57
C LEU A 57 -26.36 -8.95 -11.09
N LEU A 58 -27.16 -9.92 -10.67
CA LEU A 58 -28.60 -9.98 -10.96
C LEU A 58 -29.37 -9.96 -9.65
N ILE A 59 -30.26 -8.98 -9.49
CA ILE A 59 -31.11 -8.86 -8.31
C ILE A 59 -32.55 -9.17 -8.72
N ALA A 60 -33.18 -10.09 -8.02
CA ALA A 60 -34.61 -10.38 -8.10
C ALA A 60 -35.32 -9.83 -6.86
N LYS A 61 -36.45 -9.16 -7.02
CA LYS A 61 -37.24 -8.67 -5.88
C LYS A 61 -38.69 -9.12 -5.98
N THR A 62 -39.20 -9.69 -4.88
CA THR A 62 -40.64 -9.89 -4.63
C THR A 62 -41.14 -8.88 -3.58
N ARG A 63 -42.41 -8.93 -3.18
CA ARG A 63 -42.96 -8.07 -2.11
C ARG A 63 -42.21 -8.23 -0.77
N ARG A 64 -41.82 -9.45 -0.38
CA ARG A 64 -41.25 -9.76 0.95
C ARG A 64 -39.78 -10.20 0.93
N VAL A 65 -39.34 -10.85 -0.15
CA VAL A 65 -38.00 -11.47 -0.26
C VAL A 65 -37.28 -10.92 -1.48
N GLY A 66 -36.02 -10.53 -1.31
CA GLY A 66 -35.10 -10.26 -2.40
C GLY A 66 -34.18 -11.46 -2.62
N PHE A 67 -33.65 -11.59 -3.82
CA PHE A 67 -32.60 -12.54 -4.15
C PHE A 67 -31.50 -11.80 -4.90
N ALA A 68 -30.25 -12.13 -4.61
CA ALA A 68 -29.11 -11.60 -5.32
C ALA A 68 -28.23 -12.77 -5.79
N GLY A 69 -27.80 -12.72 -7.05
CA GLY A 69 -26.82 -13.64 -7.60
C GLY A 69 -25.70 -12.89 -8.30
N ILE A 70 -24.47 -13.34 -8.07
CA ILE A 70 -23.27 -12.84 -8.73
C ILE A 70 -22.85 -13.86 -9.78
N VAL A 71 -22.44 -13.39 -10.96
CA VAL A 71 -21.98 -14.28 -12.04
C VAL A 71 -20.76 -15.06 -11.57
N GLN A 72 -20.87 -16.39 -11.56
CA GLN A 72 -19.74 -17.26 -11.23
C GLN A 72 -19.10 -17.80 -12.51
N LYS A 73 -17.78 -17.62 -12.61
CA LYS A 73 -17.00 -18.25 -13.68
C LYS A 73 -16.76 -19.71 -13.32
N THR A 74 -17.58 -20.60 -13.87
CA THR A 74 -17.38 -22.05 -13.75
C THR A 74 -16.51 -22.58 -14.89
N PRO A 75 -15.75 -23.67 -14.70
CA PRO A 75 -15.02 -24.32 -15.79
C PRO A 75 -15.95 -24.97 -16.83
N THR A 76 -17.24 -25.10 -16.50
CA THR A 76 -18.30 -25.59 -17.38
C THR A 76 -19.01 -24.44 -18.08
N LYS A 77 -19.27 -24.62 -19.37
CA LYS A 77 -20.03 -23.68 -20.20
C LYS A 77 -21.44 -24.21 -20.42
N PHE A 78 -22.44 -23.38 -20.21
CA PHE A 78 -23.84 -23.75 -20.45
C PHE A 78 -24.33 -23.07 -21.72
N ILE A 79 -25.10 -23.82 -22.51
CA ILE A 79 -25.71 -23.33 -23.74
C ILE A 79 -27.20 -23.60 -23.62
N VAL A 80 -28.01 -22.58 -23.85
CA VAL A 80 -29.47 -22.72 -23.82
C VAL A 80 -29.96 -23.00 -25.23
N ALA A 81 -30.67 -24.10 -25.41
CA ALA A 81 -31.30 -24.45 -26.68
C ALA A 81 -32.82 -24.33 -26.56
N THR A 82 -33.46 -23.74 -27.57
CA THR A 82 -34.91 -23.75 -27.70
C THR A 82 -35.30 -24.61 -28.89
N PHE A 83 -36.22 -25.55 -28.67
CA PHE A 83 -36.69 -26.47 -29.72
C PHE A 83 -38.14 -26.16 -30.07
N ASP A 84 -38.37 -25.73 -31.31
CA ASP A 84 -39.72 -25.52 -31.83
C ASP A 84 -40.25 -26.82 -32.43
N LYS A 85 -41.23 -27.44 -31.74
CA LYS A 85 -41.86 -28.70 -32.17
C LYS A 85 -42.60 -28.57 -33.50
N THR A 86 -43.12 -27.38 -33.81
CA THR A 86 -43.90 -27.15 -35.04
C THR A 86 -43.01 -27.05 -36.27
N LYS A 87 -41.86 -26.38 -36.13
CA LYS A 87 -40.88 -26.19 -37.22
C LYS A 87 -39.82 -27.29 -37.27
N LYS A 88 -39.71 -28.13 -36.23
CA LYS A 88 -38.63 -29.10 -36.02
C LYS A 88 -37.23 -28.45 -36.13
N VAL A 89 -37.11 -27.22 -35.66
CA VAL A 89 -35.86 -26.44 -35.64
C VAL A 89 -35.37 -26.29 -34.21
N CYS A 90 -34.10 -26.61 -33.99
CA CYS A 90 -33.39 -26.32 -32.75
C CYS A 90 -32.57 -25.04 -32.90
N SER A 91 -32.86 -24.03 -32.07
CA SER A 91 -32.14 -22.76 -32.03
C SER A 91 -31.26 -22.69 -30.79
N LEU A 92 -29.94 -22.59 -30.98
CA LEU A 92 -28.95 -22.47 -29.91
C LEU A 92 -28.72 -20.99 -29.59
N LEU A 93 -28.98 -20.60 -28.33
CA LEU A 93 -28.67 -19.29 -27.78
C LEU A 93 -27.22 -19.28 -27.27
N SER A 94 -26.59 -18.10 -27.26
CA SER A 94 -25.20 -17.90 -26.81
C SER A 94 -24.94 -18.43 -25.39
N GLU A 95 -23.65 -18.61 -25.07
CA GLU A 95 -23.14 -19.06 -23.77
C GLU A 95 -23.83 -18.32 -22.61
N ALA A 96 -24.43 -19.11 -21.70
CA ALA A 96 -25.19 -18.62 -20.56
C ALA A 96 -24.33 -18.66 -19.30
N ASP A 97 -24.28 -17.53 -18.60
CA ASP A 97 -23.59 -17.40 -17.33
C ASP A 97 -24.42 -17.99 -16.18
N THR A 98 -23.76 -18.67 -15.24
CA THR A 98 -24.42 -19.25 -14.07
C THR A 98 -24.43 -18.30 -12.88
N LEU A 99 -25.60 -18.16 -12.26
CA LEU A 99 -25.87 -17.24 -11.15
C LEU A 99 -26.59 -17.97 -10.01
N PRO A 100 -25.87 -18.41 -8.96
CA PRO A 100 -26.52 -18.91 -7.76
C PRO A 100 -27.09 -17.75 -6.95
N PHE A 101 -28.39 -17.83 -6.66
CA PHE A 101 -29.13 -16.79 -5.95
C PHE A 101 -29.19 -17.09 -4.45
N GLN A 102 -28.92 -16.07 -3.65
CA GLN A 102 -29.10 -16.12 -2.20
C GLN A 102 -30.31 -15.26 -1.77
N PRO A 103 -31.25 -15.81 -0.98
CA PRO A 103 -32.40 -15.06 -0.50
C PRO A 103 -32.01 -14.10 0.64
N PHE A 104 -32.65 -12.93 0.67
CA PHE A 104 -32.60 -11.98 1.78
C PHE A 104 -34.00 -11.40 2.05
N THR A 105 -34.35 -11.16 3.32
CA THR A 105 -35.66 -10.61 3.69
C THR A 105 -35.60 -9.09 3.74
N LYS A 106 -36.62 -8.39 3.24
CA LYS A 106 -36.65 -6.92 3.28
C LYS A 106 -36.74 -6.31 4.68
N ALA A 107 -37.20 -7.09 5.66
CA ALA A 107 -37.30 -6.69 7.08
C ALA A 107 -35.93 -6.73 7.79
N SER A 108 -34.95 -7.40 7.18
CA SER A 108 -33.57 -7.34 7.59
C SER A 108 -32.92 -6.18 6.84
N ASN A 109 -32.39 -5.18 7.55
CA ASN A 109 -31.69 -4.03 6.96
C ASN A 109 -30.39 -4.41 6.21
N HIS A 110 -30.13 -5.70 6.05
CA HIS A 110 -29.00 -6.26 5.34
C HIS A 110 -29.28 -6.22 3.83
N GLY A 111 -28.92 -5.12 3.20
CA GLY A 111 -28.87 -5.02 1.74
C GLY A 111 -27.88 -6.03 1.14
N PRO A 112 -27.82 -6.14 -0.21
CA PRO A 112 -26.95 -7.09 -0.92
C PRO A 112 -25.44 -6.94 -0.62
N ASN A 113 -25.03 -5.86 0.06
CA ASN A 113 -23.67 -5.68 0.56
C ASN A 113 -23.30 -6.64 1.71
N GLU A 114 -24.28 -7.21 2.42
CA GLU A 114 -24.05 -8.12 3.56
C GLU A 114 -24.17 -9.61 3.23
N ALA A 115 -24.64 -9.99 2.04
CA ALA A 115 -24.47 -11.37 1.58
C ALA A 115 -22.98 -11.70 1.37
N LEU A 116 -22.16 -10.68 1.05
CA LEU A 116 -20.70 -10.76 1.02
C LEU A 116 -20.11 -10.84 2.43
N SER A 117 -20.67 -10.12 3.41
CA SER A 117 -20.21 -10.15 4.81
C SER A 117 -20.57 -11.45 5.54
N ASN A 118 -21.64 -12.15 5.17
CA ASN A 118 -22.00 -13.43 5.77
C ASN A 118 -21.15 -14.62 5.27
N VAL A 119 -20.66 -14.55 4.03
CA VAL A 119 -19.63 -15.50 3.56
C VAL A 119 -18.31 -15.22 4.27
N ASP A 120 -17.96 -13.95 4.45
CA ASP A 120 -16.77 -13.57 5.21
C ASP A 120 -16.90 -13.91 6.71
N SER A 121 -18.10 -13.83 7.30
CA SER A 121 -18.35 -14.23 8.70
C SER A 121 -18.33 -15.74 8.89
N SER A 122 -18.85 -16.51 7.93
CA SER A 122 -18.76 -17.98 7.95
C SER A 122 -17.34 -18.47 7.69
N LEU A 123 -16.61 -17.80 6.80
CA LEU A 123 -15.19 -18.06 6.58
C LEU A 123 -14.37 -17.68 7.81
N GLN A 124 -14.59 -16.50 8.41
CA GLN A 124 -13.93 -16.08 9.64
C GLN A 124 -14.23 -17.05 10.79
N ALA A 125 -15.48 -17.47 10.98
CA ALA A 125 -15.83 -18.45 12.00
C ALA A 125 -15.15 -19.80 11.77
N ARG A 126 -15.06 -20.27 10.51
CA ARG A 126 -14.28 -21.47 10.16
C ARG A 126 -12.79 -21.27 10.39
N MET A 127 -12.29 -20.06 10.16
CA MET A 127 -10.89 -19.73 10.35
C MET A 127 -10.52 -19.71 11.84
N ASP A 128 -11.35 -19.09 12.67
CA ASP A 128 -11.22 -19.05 14.12
C ASP A 128 -11.33 -20.44 14.74
N LEU A 129 -12.24 -21.29 14.26
CA LEU A 129 -12.33 -22.68 14.70
C LEU A 129 -11.07 -23.49 14.34
N THR A 130 -10.45 -23.20 13.21
CA THR A 130 -9.24 -23.89 12.77
C THR A 130 -7.99 -23.37 13.51
N ASP A 131 -7.96 -22.09 13.88
CA ASP A 131 -6.92 -21.51 14.73
C ASP A 131 -7.05 -21.96 16.20
N THR A 132 -8.26 -22.21 16.70
CA THR A 132 -8.50 -22.65 18.09
C THR A 132 -8.41 -24.16 18.29
N PHE A 133 -8.92 -24.97 17.36
CA PHE A 133 -9.00 -26.43 17.50
C PHE A 133 -8.21 -27.23 16.45
N GLY A 134 -7.61 -26.55 15.45
CA GLY A 134 -6.84 -27.22 14.40
C GLY A 134 -5.48 -27.74 14.87
N THR A 135 -4.97 -28.76 14.18
CA THR A 135 -3.59 -29.23 14.41
C THR A 135 -2.58 -28.19 13.92
N LYS A 136 -1.39 -28.13 14.56
CA LYS A 136 -0.31 -27.19 14.19
C LYS A 136 0.02 -27.16 12.69
N LYS A 137 -0.14 -28.31 12.01
CA LYS A 137 0.06 -28.44 10.56
C LYS A 137 -1.01 -27.67 9.76
N LYS A 138 -2.30 -27.83 10.12
CA LYS A 138 -3.41 -27.15 9.45
C LYS A 138 -3.40 -25.63 9.70
N GLN A 139 -3.07 -25.20 10.92
CA GLN A 139 -2.91 -23.78 11.25
C GLN A 139 -1.82 -23.12 10.39
N LYS A 140 -0.68 -23.78 10.20
CA LYS A 140 0.43 -23.27 9.37
C LYS A 140 0.03 -23.15 7.90
N GLU A 141 -0.62 -24.16 7.35
CA GLU A 141 -1.10 -24.17 5.97
C GLU A 141 -2.12 -23.06 5.71
N GLN A 142 -3.02 -22.83 6.66
CA GLN A 142 -4.01 -21.77 6.60
C GLN A 142 -3.39 -20.36 6.68
N ARG A 143 -2.41 -20.15 7.55
CA ARG A 143 -1.66 -18.88 7.61
C ARG A 143 -0.89 -18.60 6.33
N GLN A 144 -0.33 -19.65 5.71
CA GLN A 144 0.36 -19.53 4.42
C GLN A 144 -0.62 -19.21 3.28
N ALA A 145 -1.80 -19.82 3.26
CA ALA A 145 -2.86 -19.51 2.31
C ALA A 145 -3.36 -18.06 2.44
N MET A 146 -3.49 -17.54 3.68
CA MET A 146 -3.81 -16.14 3.94
C MET A 146 -2.73 -15.18 3.41
N ALA A 147 -1.46 -15.44 3.72
CA ALA A 147 -0.33 -14.62 3.26
C ALA A 147 -0.28 -14.52 1.72
N ASN A 148 -0.53 -15.64 1.02
CA ASN A 148 -0.56 -15.68 -0.43
C ASN A 148 -1.79 -14.96 -1.02
N ARG A 149 -2.95 -15.02 -0.36
CA ARG A 149 -4.18 -14.33 -0.78
C ARG A 149 -4.06 -12.81 -0.67
N VAL A 150 -3.32 -12.30 0.32
CA VAL A 150 -3.03 -10.86 0.47
C VAL A 150 -2.12 -10.35 -0.65
N SER A 151 -1.14 -11.13 -1.09
CA SER A 151 -0.30 -10.76 -2.24
C SER A 151 -1.05 -10.77 -3.58
N GLY A 152 -2.01 -11.69 -3.77
CA GLY A 152 -2.78 -11.79 -5.02
C GLY A 152 -3.87 -10.72 -5.20
N LYS A 153 -4.51 -10.25 -4.12
CA LYS A 153 -5.55 -9.20 -4.19
C LYS A 153 -5.02 -7.77 -4.16
N MET A 154 -3.80 -7.53 -3.66
CA MET A 154 -3.17 -6.20 -3.68
C MET A 154 -2.79 -5.71 -5.10
N VAL A 155 -2.76 -6.58 -6.11
CA VAL A 155 -2.42 -6.19 -7.49
C VAL A 155 -3.64 -5.75 -8.31
N ALA A 156 -4.87 -6.05 -7.87
CA ALA A 156 -6.09 -5.81 -8.66
C ALA A 156 -7.06 -4.77 -8.07
N GLY A 157 -6.90 -4.37 -6.80
CA GLY A 157 -7.84 -3.49 -6.08
C GLY A 157 -7.29 -2.11 -5.71
N LEU A 158 -6.11 -1.72 -6.18
CA LEU A 158 -5.54 -0.40 -5.89
C LEU A 158 -6.26 0.73 -6.65
N ASN A 159 -6.94 0.44 -7.77
CA ASN A 159 -7.58 1.46 -8.59
C ASN A 159 -9.01 1.83 -8.12
N GLU A 160 -9.75 0.91 -7.48
CA GLU A 160 -11.14 1.18 -7.04
C GLU A 160 -11.24 1.75 -5.60
N LEU A 161 -10.20 1.55 -4.77
CA LEU A 161 -10.09 2.21 -3.46
C LEU A 161 -9.66 3.68 -3.58
N GLU A 162 -9.05 4.06 -4.69
CA GLU A 162 -8.65 5.45 -4.99
C GLU A 162 -9.88 6.31 -5.34
N GLU A 163 -10.81 5.80 -6.17
CA GLU A 163 -12.06 6.50 -6.54
C GLU A 163 -13.04 6.70 -5.35
N GLY A 164 -13.09 5.74 -4.41
CA GLY A 164 -13.95 5.85 -3.22
C GLY A 164 -13.47 6.93 -2.24
N LEU A 165 -12.16 7.16 -2.16
CA LEU A 165 -11.55 8.17 -1.29
C LEU A 165 -11.59 9.57 -1.91
N GLU A 166 -11.60 9.67 -3.24
CA GLU A 166 -11.77 10.95 -3.95
C GLU A 166 -13.15 11.57 -3.69
N SER A 167 -14.22 10.77 -3.61
CA SER A 167 -15.58 11.30 -3.42
C SER A 167 -15.85 11.88 -2.01
N ALA A 168 -15.18 11.36 -0.97
CA ALA A 168 -15.30 11.84 0.41
C ALA A 168 -14.49 13.11 0.71
N THR A 169 -13.67 13.59 -0.24
CA THR A 169 -12.72 14.71 -0.05
C THR A 169 -13.18 16.00 -0.75
N SER A 170 -14.39 16.02 -1.31
CA SER A 170 -14.91 17.07 -2.20
C SER A 170 -15.31 18.40 -1.55
N HIS A 171 -14.86 18.71 -0.33
CA HIS A 171 -15.06 20.02 0.30
C HIS A 171 -13.87 20.43 1.17
N SER A 172 -12.69 20.58 0.57
CA SER A 172 -11.82 21.71 0.89
C SER A 172 -10.77 21.89 -0.21
N THR A 173 -10.50 23.14 -0.53
CA THR A 173 -9.60 23.61 -1.58
C THR A 173 -8.17 23.09 -1.39
N LEU A 174 -7.79 22.06 -2.14
CA LEU A 174 -6.40 21.63 -2.33
C LEU A 174 -6.18 21.35 -3.83
N SER A 175 -6.01 22.41 -4.60
CA SER A 175 -5.27 22.32 -5.86
C SER A 175 -3.78 22.19 -5.53
N GLU A 176 -3.11 21.28 -6.25
CA GLU A 176 -1.65 21.07 -6.33
C GLU A 176 -0.99 20.16 -5.28
N LEU A 177 -1.22 18.85 -5.41
CA LEU A 177 -0.20 17.81 -5.73
C LEU A 177 -0.70 16.44 -5.24
N PRO A 178 -1.17 15.54 -6.13
CA PRO A 178 -1.33 14.14 -5.77
C PRO A 178 0.08 13.52 -5.67
N GLN A 179 0.44 13.04 -4.47
CA GLN A 179 1.55 12.11 -4.23
C GLN A 179 2.94 12.48 -4.83
N GLY A 180 3.44 13.68 -4.54
CA GLY A 180 4.83 14.04 -4.81
C GLY A 180 5.85 13.35 -3.87
N SER A 181 6.18 12.09 -4.13
CA SER A 181 7.35 11.34 -3.58
C SER A 181 7.45 11.18 -2.05
N THR A 182 7.12 9.99 -1.53
CA THR A 182 7.36 9.57 -0.12
C THR A 182 8.85 9.58 0.32
N LEU A 183 9.75 10.04 -0.56
CA LEU A 183 11.20 10.05 -0.37
C LEU A 183 11.71 11.37 0.24
N LEU A 184 11.00 12.47 0.03
CA LEU A 184 11.40 13.76 0.57
C LEU A 184 11.00 13.88 2.05
N PRO A 185 11.84 14.52 2.89
CA PRO A 185 11.45 14.94 4.23
C PRO A 185 10.18 15.79 4.21
N HIS A 186 9.48 15.82 5.35
CA HIS A 186 8.32 16.69 5.53
C HIS A 186 8.71 18.14 5.20
N HIS A 187 7.99 18.74 4.24
CA HIS A 187 8.28 20.07 3.73
C HIS A 187 7.00 20.91 3.74
N ASN A 188 7.16 22.21 4.01
CA ASN A 188 6.08 23.17 3.96
C ASN A 188 6.17 23.94 2.64
N VAL A 189 5.22 23.69 1.74
CA VAL A 189 5.16 24.35 0.42
C VAL A 189 4.89 25.85 0.55
N ASN A 190 4.19 26.26 1.61
CA ASN A 190 3.78 27.65 1.84
C ASN A 190 4.79 28.42 2.71
N ALA A 191 6.01 27.89 2.88
CA ALA A 191 7.04 28.56 3.66
C ALA A 191 7.51 29.86 3.00
N LEU A 192 7.48 30.96 3.74
CA LEU A 192 7.95 32.27 3.28
C LEU A 192 9.48 32.38 3.36
N THR A 193 10.10 31.57 4.22
CA THR A 193 11.55 31.53 4.39
C THR A 193 12.11 30.14 4.11
N GLN A 194 13.35 30.09 3.61
CA GLN A 194 14.04 28.82 3.31
C GLN A 194 14.15 27.92 4.56
N SER A 195 14.30 28.54 5.74
CA SER A 195 14.33 27.83 7.03
C SER A 195 13.02 27.14 7.40
N GLU A 196 11.88 27.71 6.99
CA GLU A 196 10.55 27.16 7.26
C GLU A 196 10.14 26.10 6.24
N ALA A 197 10.80 26.06 5.07
CA ALA A 197 10.51 25.05 4.04
C ALA A 197 10.77 23.64 4.55
N TYR A 198 11.79 23.46 5.40
CA TYR A 198 12.12 22.20 6.06
C TYR A 198 12.30 22.40 7.58
N PRO A 199 11.23 22.37 8.37
CA PRO A 199 11.33 22.60 9.81
C PRO A 199 12.09 21.45 10.50
N LEU A 200 13.17 21.76 11.23
CA LEU A 200 13.99 20.77 11.95
C LEU A 200 13.17 19.89 12.91
N ALA A 201 12.14 20.45 13.54
CA ALA A 201 11.23 19.72 14.41
C ALA A 201 10.47 18.59 13.67
N GLY A 202 10.00 18.87 12.45
CA GLY A 202 9.29 17.89 11.63
C GLY A 202 10.21 16.81 11.05
N VAL A 203 11.49 17.12 10.84
CA VAL A 203 12.44 16.16 10.26
C VAL A 203 13.13 15.31 11.34
N PHE A 204 13.53 15.90 12.47
CA PHE A 204 14.38 15.26 13.48
C PHE A 204 14.12 15.70 14.93
N GLY A 205 12.96 16.31 15.25
CA GLY A 205 12.70 16.96 16.55
C GLY A 205 13.16 16.18 17.78
N GLU A 206 12.77 14.91 17.92
CA GLU A 206 13.16 14.07 19.06
C GLU A 206 14.60 13.49 18.96
N CYS A 207 15.16 13.44 17.74
CA CYS A 207 16.50 12.91 17.48
C CYS A 207 17.60 13.88 17.91
N LEU A 208 17.38 15.19 17.80
CA LEU A 208 18.36 16.22 18.16
C LEU A 208 18.63 16.26 19.67
N ASP A 209 17.61 16.01 20.47
CA ASP A 209 17.70 15.98 21.93
C ASP A 209 18.22 14.64 22.47
N SER A 210 18.38 13.63 21.61
CA SER A 210 18.93 12.32 21.99
C SER A 210 20.43 12.37 22.31
N PHE A 211 21.14 13.45 21.97
CA PHE A 211 22.56 13.62 22.28
C PHE A 211 22.74 14.24 23.67
N GLU A 212 23.49 13.53 24.53
CA GLU A 212 23.83 14.02 25.87
C GLU A 212 24.60 15.34 25.81
N GLU A 213 24.29 16.26 26.74
CA GLU A 213 24.97 17.56 26.82
C GLU A 213 26.48 17.43 26.99
N GLU A 214 26.98 16.38 27.64
CA GLU A 214 28.40 16.15 27.86
C GLU A 214 29.15 15.86 26.57
N VAL A 215 28.55 15.08 25.68
CA VAL A 215 29.07 14.79 24.34
C VAL A 215 29.14 16.07 23.51
N VAL A 216 28.09 16.90 23.54
CA VAL A 216 28.11 18.20 22.84
C VAL A 216 29.18 19.13 23.41
N LYS A 217 29.37 19.13 24.74
CA LYS A 217 30.41 19.91 25.42
C LYS A 217 31.82 19.41 25.07
N SER A 218 32.04 18.10 24.91
CA SER A 218 33.35 17.54 24.56
C SER A 218 33.73 17.94 23.13
N TRP A 219 32.83 17.76 22.17
CA TRP A 219 33.02 18.18 20.78
C TRP A 219 33.24 19.68 20.62
N ARG A 220 32.59 20.49 21.47
CA ARG A 220 32.85 21.94 21.54
C ARG A 220 34.27 22.27 21.99
N LYS A 221 34.84 21.51 22.93
CA LYS A 221 36.24 21.68 23.35
C LYS A 221 37.19 21.26 22.23
N THR A 222 36.85 20.19 21.52
CA THR A 222 37.60 19.70 20.35
C THR A 222 37.60 20.73 19.21
N ALA A 223 36.46 21.32 18.88
CA ALA A 223 36.34 22.36 17.85
C ALA A 223 37.22 23.61 18.10
N LYS A 224 37.56 23.89 19.37
CA LYS A 224 38.46 25.00 19.74
C LYS A 224 39.94 24.67 19.55
N LYS A 225 40.30 23.39 19.45
CA LYS A 225 41.69 22.92 19.40
C LYS A 225 42.02 22.39 18.00
N PRO A 226 42.78 23.14 17.18
CA PRO A 226 43.11 22.72 15.82
C PRO A 226 43.93 21.42 15.77
N SER A 227 44.70 21.12 16.82
CA SER A 227 45.50 19.89 16.92
C SER A 227 44.66 18.63 17.08
N GLU A 228 43.45 18.74 17.62
CA GLU A 228 42.53 17.60 17.80
C GLU A 228 41.68 17.37 16.55
N LEU A 229 41.37 18.43 15.79
CA LEU A 229 40.65 18.33 14.52
C LEU A 229 41.36 17.45 13.51
N LYS A 230 42.70 17.56 13.42
CA LYS A 230 43.53 16.72 12.53
C LYS A 230 43.59 15.24 12.92
N LYS A 231 43.17 14.89 14.14
CA LYS A 231 43.14 13.50 14.63
C LYS A 231 41.79 12.83 14.39
N ILE A 232 40.78 13.58 13.94
CA ILE A 232 39.45 13.02 13.68
C ILE A 232 39.55 12.12 12.46
N ASP A 233 38.99 10.91 12.58
CA ASP A 233 38.90 9.99 11.46
C ASP A 233 37.91 10.51 10.42
N GLU A 234 38.43 11.11 9.35
CA GLU A 234 37.65 11.58 8.19
C GLU A 234 36.85 10.44 7.55
N ASN A 235 37.34 9.20 7.62
CA ASN A 235 36.59 8.07 7.11
C ASN A 235 35.35 7.79 7.95
N LYS A 236 35.37 8.02 9.27
CA LYS A 236 34.22 7.79 10.15
C LYS A 236 33.21 8.94 10.08
N PHE A 237 33.67 10.18 10.22
CA PHE A 237 32.80 11.35 10.35
C PHE A 237 32.47 12.06 9.03
N GLY A 238 33.29 11.85 7.99
CA GLY A 238 33.18 12.57 6.71
C GLY A 238 33.98 13.87 6.71
N SER A 239 34.46 14.23 5.53
CA SER A 239 35.20 15.47 5.29
C SER A 239 34.34 16.72 5.54
N TYR A 240 33.04 16.63 5.26
CA TYR A 240 32.08 17.70 5.50
C TYR A 240 31.95 18.04 7.00
N PHE A 241 31.94 17.01 7.86
CA PHE A 241 31.85 17.19 9.30
C PHE A 241 33.06 17.97 9.85
N VAL A 242 34.27 17.58 9.44
CA VAL A 242 35.51 18.22 9.91
C VAL A 242 35.56 19.69 9.46
N HIS A 243 35.26 19.94 8.17
CA HIS A 243 35.26 21.30 7.61
C HIS A 243 34.26 22.23 8.31
N ASN A 244 33.05 21.76 8.57
CA ASN A 244 32.04 22.58 9.23
C ASN A 244 32.28 22.71 10.74
N LEU A 245 32.90 21.71 11.39
CA LEU A 245 33.32 21.84 12.79
C LEU A 245 34.38 22.95 12.98
N GLU A 246 35.27 23.15 11.99
CA GLU A 246 36.22 24.26 11.98
C GLU A 246 35.51 25.63 11.86
N LYS A 247 34.48 25.73 11.01
CA LYS A 247 33.68 26.97 10.85
C LYS A 247 32.89 27.32 12.11
N THR A 248 32.28 26.32 12.76
CA THR A 248 31.50 26.44 14.00
C THR A 248 32.30 27.04 15.17
N ARG A 249 33.63 27.22 15.03
CA ARG A 249 34.47 27.97 15.96
C ARG A 249 34.09 29.45 16.09
N LEU A 250 33.46 30.03 15.06
CA LEU A 250 33.20 31.47 14.94
C LEU A 250 31.84 31.92 15.52
N ASP A 251 30.94 30.98 15.81
CA ASP A 251 29.53 31.29 16.12
C ASP A 251 29.22 31.37 17.63
N GLY A 252 28.09 32.01 17.96
CA GLY A 252 27.64 32.27 19.34
C GLY A 252 27.42 31.00 20.18
N LYS A 253 27.44 31.12 21.53
CA LYS A 253 27.46 29.95 22.43
C LYS A 253 26.25 29.00 22.27
N ALA A 254 25.06 29.50 21.95
CA ALA A 254 23.84 28.72 21.81
C ALA A 254 23.71 28.11 20.40
N GLU A 255 23.96 28.91 19.36
CA GLU A 255 23.99 28.48 17.96
C GLU A 255 25.03 27.39 17.74
N GLN A 256 26.22 27.54 18.36
CA GLN A 256 27.29 26.56 18.33
C GLN A 256 26.85 25.20 18.89
N LYS A 257 26.03 25.15 19.96
CA LYS A 257 25.52 23.88 20.49
C LYS A 257 24.61 23.18 19.47
N ASN A 258 23.70 23.94 18.85
CA ASN A 258 22.75 23.40 17.89
C ASN A 258 23.45 22.95 16.59
N GLN A 259 24.43 23.72 16.10
CA GLN A 259 25.26 23.31 14.98
C GLN A 259 26.03 22.01 15.26
N ILE A 260 26.63 21.87 16.44
CA ILE A 260 27.33 20.63 16.81
C ILE A 260 26.35 19.44 16.86
N ARG A 261 25.14 19.63 17.40
CA ARG A 261 24.10 18.58 17.38
C ARG A 261 23.72 18.18 15.95
N LEU A 262 23.55 19.16 15.06
CA LEU A 262 23.27 18.90 13.64
C LEU A 262 24.43 18.17 12.95
N LEU A 263 25.67 18.52 13.25
CA LEU A 263 26.86 17.85 12.75
C LEU A 263 26.95 16.39 13.24
N LEU A 264 26.67 16.16 14.52
CA LEU A 264 26.62 14.79 15.08
C LEU A 264 25.49 13.97 14.46
N LEU A 265 24.35 14.59 14.20
CA LEU A 265 23.25 13.96 13.48
C LEU A 265 23.64 13.64 12.03
N TYR A 266 24.33 14.56 11.33
CA TYR A 266 24.84 14.34 9.98
C TYR A 266 25.79 13.14 9.95
N SER A 267 26.76 13.07 10.87
CA SER A 267 27.70 11.95 10.92
C SER A 267 27.01 10.64 11.27
N ALA A 268 26.01 10.67 12.17
CA ALA A 268 25.16 9.51 12.48
C ALA A 268 24.41 8.99 11.24
N LEU A 269 23.78 9.88 10.46
CA LEU A 269 23.09 9.53 9.22
C LEU A 269 24.06 8.98 8.17
N LEU A 270 25.26 9.56 8.07
CA LEU A 270 26.30 9.12 7.14
C LEU A 270 26.80 7.72 7.48
N GLN A 271 27.09 7.46 8.75
CA GLN A 271 27.50 6.15 9.23
C GLN A 271 26.39 5.12 9.05
N PHE A 272 25.14 5.48 9.39
CA PHE A 272 23.99 4.63 9.16
C PHE A 272 23.81 4.32 7.66
N ASN A 273 24.09 5.28 6.77
CA ASN A 273 24.03 5.06 5.33
C ASN A 273 25.01 3.98 4.86
N ARG A 274 26.20 3.91 5.46
CA ARG A 274 27.27 2.95 5.14
C ARG A 274 27.00 1.52 5.61
N LEU A 275 26.02 1.31 6.49
CA LEU A 275 25.60 -0.02 6.89
C LEU A 275 25.09 -0.86 5.69
N PRO A 276 25.24 -2.20 5.75
CA PRO A 276 24.74 -3.07 4.69
C PRO A 276 23.22 -2.96 4.50
N SER A 277 22.74 -3.29 3.30
CA SER A 277 21.30 -3.26 2.99
C SER A 277 20.46 -4.18 3.88
N VAL A 278 21.06 -5.27 4.37
CA VAL A 278 20.42 -6.20 5.30
C VAL A 278 21.16 -6.11 6.62
N ILE A 279 20.49 -5.58 7.63
CA ILE A 279 21.02 -5.40 8.97
C ILE A 279 20.62 -6.62 9.80
N LYS A 280 21.63 -7.43 10.14
CA LYS A 280 21.47 -8.66 10.94
C LYS A 280 21.66 -8.45 12.44
N LYS A 281 22.26 -7.32 12.81
CA LYS A 281 22.63 -6.97 14.18
C LYS A 281 21.43 -6.42 14.95
N LYS A 282 21.47 -6.55 16.28
CA LYS A 282 20.49 -5.90 17.17
C LYS A 282 20.74 -4.39 17.22
N ARG A 283 19.75 -3.62 17.69
CA ARG A 283 19.84 -2.15 17.72
C ARG A 283 20.93 -1.66 18.67
N GLU A 284 21.17 -2.39 19.74
CA GLU A 284 22.18 -2.13 20.75
C GLU A 284 23.59 -2.34 20.18
N GLU A 285 23.79 -3.43 19.43
CA GLU A 285 25.06 -3.72 18.75
C GLU A 285 25.41 -2.66 17.69
N ILE A 286 24.39 -2.12 17.00
CA ILE A 286 24.57 -1.03 16.03
C ILE A 286 24.92 0.28 16.76
N ALA A 287 24.30 0.54 17.91
CA ALA A 287 24.60 1.71 18.72
C ALA A 287 26.05 1.70 19.24
N GLU A 288 26.54 0.52 19.66
CA GLU A 288 27.94 0.33 20.06
C GLU A 288 28.90 0.45 18.88
N GLU A 289 28.61 -0.17 17.74
CA GLU A 289 29.45 -0.11 16.54
C GLU A 289 29.59 1.32 15.99
N LEU A 290 28.50 2.09 16.04
CA LEU A 290 28.49 3.46 15.53
C LEU A 290 28.87 4.51 16.59
N GLU A 291 28.94 4.14 17.87
CA GLU A 291 29.09 5.06 19.02
C GLU A 291 27.99 6.15 19.05
N ILE A 292 26.74 5.74 18.79
CA ILE A 292 25.58 6.63 18.71
C ILE A 292 24.55 6.24 19.78
N PRO A 293 23.79 7.20 20.37
CA PRO A 293 22.72 6.87 21.32
C PRO A 293 21.73 5.84 20.77
N VAL A 294 21.39 4.84 21.59
CA VAL A 294 20.49 3.74 21.21
C VAL A 294 19.12 4.25 20.73
N ASN A 295 18.62 5.34 21.33
CA ASN A 295 17.35 5.95 20.94
C ASN A 295 17.39 6.50 19.51
N LEU A 296 18.51 7.12 19.11
CA LEU A 296 18.68 7.60 17.74
C LEU A 296 18.72 6.42 16.77
N VAL A 297 19.42 5.33 17.10
CA VAL A 297 19.46 4.12 16.26
C VAL A 297 18.08 3.49 16.10
N LYS A 298 17.27 3.44 17.17
CA LYS A 298 15.89 2.95 17.11
C LYS A 298 15.07 3.77 16.11
N GLU A 299 15.18 5.09 16.16
CA GLU A 299 14.43 5.98 15.28
C GLU A 299 14.91 5.92 13.82
N LEU A 300 16.23 5.85 13.60
CA LEU A 300 16.80 5.65 12.27
C LEU A 300 16.34 4.33 11.66
N CYS A 301 16.32 3.25 12.45
CA CYS A 301 15.80 1.97 12.00
C CYS A 301 14.29 2.05 11.71
N PHE A 302 13.50 2.76 12.53
CA PHE A 302 12.07 2.90 12.30
C PHE A 302 11.75 3.68 11.01
N ARG A 303 12.51 4.76 10.72
CA ARG A 303 12.24 5.64 9.57
C ARG A 303 12.83 5.17 8.24
N PHE A 304 13.97 4.47 8.30
CA PHE A 304 14.79 4.15 7.12
C PHE A 304 15.06 2.65 6.95
N SER A 305 14.32 1.79 7.64
CA SER A 305 14.36 0.35 7.38
C SER A 305 13.00 -0.30 7.62
N SER A 306 12.74 -1.37 6.88
CA SER A 306 11.51 -2.15 6.96
C SER A 306 11.82 -3.58 7.42
N LYS A 307 10.88 -4.18 8.16
CA LYS A 307 10.94 -5.61 8.49
C LYS A 307 10.12 -6.37 7.47
N GLU A 308 10.72 -7.36 6.84
CA GLU A 308 9.94 -8.32 6.06
C GLU A 308 9.05 -9.18 6.97
N PRO A 309 7.81 -9.51 6.55
CA PRO A 309 6.93 -10.37 7.33
C PRO A 309 7.60 -11.72 7.64
N GLY A 310 7.80 -12.01 8.93
CA GLY A 310 8.45 -13.24 9.39
C GLY A 310 9.98 -13.20 9.46
N SER A 311 10.62 -12.09 9.06
CA SER A 311 12.06 -11.88 9.19
C SER A 311 12.41 -11.19 10.51
N ARG A 312 13.54 -11.59 11.11
CA ARG A 312 14.14 -10.88 12.27
C ARG A 312 15.07 -9.74 11.84
N PHE A 313 15.37 -9.65 10.54
CA PHE A 313 16.34 -8.72 9.98
C PHE A 313 15.65 -7.45 9.48
N LEU A 314 16.36 -6.33 9.59
CA LEU A 314 15.93 -5.06 9.00
C LEU A 314 16.50 -4.97 7.59
N ILE A 315 15.65 -4.60 6.64
CA ILE A 315 16.01 -4.46 5.24
C ILE A 315 15.89 -2.98 4.87
N ARG A 316 16.92 -2.48 4.18
CA ARG A 316 16.98 -1.14 3.61
C ARG A 316 16.86 -1.24 2.10
N SER A 317 15.64 -1.07 1.61
CA SER A 317 15.29 -0.96 0.20
C SER A 317 15.98 0.24 -0.46
N LYS A 318 16.03 0.24 -1.80
CA LYS A 318 16.59 1.37 -2.57
C LYS A 318 15.89 2.69 -2.26
N ASN A 319 14.58 2.65 -2.02
CA ASN A 319 13.78 3.82 -1.67
C ASN A 319 14.16 4.37 -0.29
N GLU A 320 14.34 3.50 0.71
CA GLU A 320 14.77 3.92 2.06
C GLU A 320 16.18 4.50 2.07
N LYS A 321 17.10 3.95 1.26
CA LYS A 321 18.43 4.55 1.07
C LYS A 321 18.34 5.94 0.44
N THR A 322 17.49 6.10 -0.57
CA THR A 322 17.27 7.40 -1.23
C THR A 322 16.65 8.41 -0.28
N LYS A 323 15.65 7.97 0.51
CA LYS A 323 15.03 8.77 1.57
C LYS A 323 16.03 9.23 2.62
N LEU A 324 16.92 8.34 3.06
CA LEU A 324 17.99 8.67 4.01
C LEU A 324 18.93 9.74 3.43
N ILE A 325 19.30 9.64 2.15
CA ILE A 325 20.15 10.64 1.49
C ILE A 325 19.45 12.00 1.46
N PHE A 326 18.16 12.07 1.13
CA PHE A 326 17.43 13.34 1.17
C PHE A 326 17.37 13.95 2.57
N HIS A 327 17.19 13.13 3.60
CA HIS A 327 17.22 13.61 4.99
C HIS A 327 18.62 14.13 5.36
N LEU A 328 19.68 13.46 4.94
CA LEU A 328 21.07 13.90 5.13
C LEU A 328 21.35 15.24 4.41
N LEU A 329 20.83 15.42 3.20
CA LEU A 329 20.95 16.70 2.46
C LEU A 329 20.21 17.84 3.16
N VAL A 330 19.04 17.59 3.75
CA VAL A 330 18.31 18.60 4.52
C VAL A 330 19.09 19.00 5.79
N VAL A 331 19.73 18.04 6.49
CA VAL A 331 20.60 18.39 7.62
C VAL A 331 21.78 19.26 7.16
N ALA A 332 22.42 18.90 6.04
CA ALA A 332 23.50 19.70 5.47
C ALA A 332 23.04 21.12 5.07
N LEU A 333 21.82 21.27 4.54
CA LEU A 333 21.24 22.58 4.24
C LEU A 333 21.12 23.45 5.49
N HIS A 334 20.66 22.88 6.61
CA HIS A 334 20.56 23.62 7.87
C HIS A 334 21.92 23.98 8.46
N ILE A 335 22.96 23.16 8.24
CA ILE A 335 24.32 23.44 8.73
C ILE A 335 24.96 24.61 7.97
N ASP A 336 24.84 24.65 6.65
CA ASP A 336 25.49 25.68 5.81
C ASP A 336 24.61 26.92 5.51
N GLY A 337 23.44 27.05 6.16
CA GLY A 337 22.53 28.17 5.92
C GLY A 337 21.93 28.17 4.50
N PHE A 338 21.42 27.02 4.08
CA PHE A 338 20.77 26.77 2.79
C PHE A 338 21.67 26.86 1.55
N ARG A 339 22.98 26.63 1.72
CA ARG A 339 23.96 26.54 0.63
C ARG A 339 24.74 25.24 0.69
N LEU A 340 24.55 24.33 -0.26
CA LEU A 340 25.22 23.03 -0.24
C LEU A 340 26.50 23.00 -1.06
N PHE A 341 27.59 22.52 -0.46
CA PHE A 341 28.80 22.14 -1.17
C PHE A 341 28.69 20.70 -1.67
N VAL A 342 28.11 20.52 -2.86
CA VAL A 342 27.81 19.21 -3.47
C VAL A 342 29.05 18.30 -3.55
N ASP A 343 30.22 18.86 -3.84
CA ASP A 343 31.46 18.09 -4.01
C ASP A 343 31.98 17.43 -2.73
N GLN A 344 31.77 18.06 -1.56
CA GLN A 344 32.18 17.50 -0.27
C GLN A 344 31.21 16.37 0.14
N ILE A 345 29.90 16.60 -0.03
CA ILE A 345 28.87 15.62 0.32
C ILE A 345 28.94 14.41 -0.63
N ALA A 346 29.19 14.62 -1.92
CA ALA A 346 29.34 13.54 -2.90
C ALA A 346 30.53 12.62 -2.54
N ARG A 347 31.65 13.21 -2.10
CA ARG A 347 32.82 12.46 -1.59
C ARG A 347 32.46 11.64 -0.36
N ASP A 348 31.79 12.24 0.61
CA ASP A 348 31.40 11.58 1.87
C ASP A 348 30.43 10.41 1.64
N LEU A 349 29.47 10.58 0.71
CA LEU A 349 28.50 9.56 0.30
C LEU A 349 29.07 8.53 -0.67
N ARG A 350 30.31 8.70 -1.13
CA ARG A 350 30.97 7.86 -2.16
C ARG A 350 30.11 7.72 -3.43
N LEU A 351 29.41 8.78 -3.80
CA LEU A 351 28.59 8.81 -5.00
C LEU A 351 29.45 9.20 -6.20
N PRO A 352 29.24 8.59 -7.38
CA PRO A 352 29.92 9.03 -8.59
C PRO A 352 29.47 10.46 -8.93
N ALA A 353 30.45 11.34 -9.19
CA ALA A 353 30.27 12.79 -9.38
C ALA A 353 29.29 13.20 -10.51
N VAL A 354 28.79 12.24 -11.30
CA VAL A 354 28.05 12.48 -12.55
C VAL A 354 26.53 12.58 -12.34
N LYS A 355 25.98 12.30 -11.15
CA LYS A 355 24.51 12.19 -10.96
C LYS A 355 23.77 13.41 -10.42
N TYR A 356 24.45 14.49 -10.07
CA TYR A 356 23.80 15.70 -9.55
C TYR A 356 24.22 16.89 -10.40
N GLY A 357 23.44 17.12 -11.46
CA GLY A 357 23.59 18.27 -12.34
C GLY A 357 23.46 19.55 -11.53
N ILE A 358 24.56 20.30 -11.53
CA ILE A 358 24.64 21.69 -11.11
C ILE A 358 23.62 22.47 -11.96
N ILE A 359 22.49 22.86 -11.38
CA ILE A 359 21.74 24.00 -11.90
C ILE A 359 22.44 25.22 -11.32
N ARG A 360 23.26 25.85 -12.16
CA ARG A 360 23.92 27.13 -11.88
C ARG A 360 22.91 28.26 -11.83
#